data_AF-A0A9P7SSV1-F1
#
_entry.id   AF-A0A9P7SSV1-F1
#
_cell.length_a   1.000
_cell.length_b   1.000
_cell.length_c   1.000
_cell.angle_alpha   90.00
_cell.angle_beta   90.00
_cell.angle_gamma   90.00
#
_symmetry.space_group_name_H-M   'P 1'
#
loop_
_entity.id
_entity.type
_entity.pdbx_description
1 polymer ?
#
loop_
_entity_poly.entity_id
_entity_poly.type
_entity_poly.pdbx_seq_one_letter_code
_entity_poly.pdbx_strand_id
1 'polypeptide(L)'
;MSSKISYNLDKIRSLNSSTGWVPWKEDVTAALRMSGFGNLLKGKRDAEFETSDGHDASEARKARGVWLEKQETTCGTIFQCCGPRARQLLKDSDAEPIEKKVAIYFETLEKRYRSNGSVVLQQLNLRYLSLRLDGCKDVADYTDKLLRDRSDLQVLDKDAVIAKMFFVTHFLSDLSPSYDHFLTFFHTVNDLLPTRKPNDEVDTLGVNFEDAIEQVEKHEQLLLKREANVTALLIKPPGKRKTYEERRAKTESQKLNYQGPARSDQVATQQHCVPAMAIPQQKNSNVRLLACLVDEDDTGDSEYRFLVDGRHVKYVTTAPGTFCGFEDDRTFEPILLSELFPPFPIGDWNNGRVAKDPVTGKATFIRTEKVQFPEVKSVWYNVKLDELDFSPNPKGRLRQRVHVVVHPTINGGEPVLMKLAVWPWEISCMETETAVYQWICDKGIGPKFLGHLTEGPNGRIIGFVTEWLGGTRSSGPRDLDGCKKALARLHQLGIKHGDINRHNFLVREGGGHEDEVVLIDFETTKRDRPHAELEDEMKALKTSLESTDA
;
A
#
# COMPACT_ATOMS: atom_id res chain seq x y z
N MET A 1 19.38 36.01 -37.21
CA MET A 1 18.85 34.63 -37.25
C MET A 1 18.99 34.05 -35.86
N SER A 2 17.94 34.12 -35.04
CA SER A 2 17.96 33.55 -33.68
C SER A 2 17.39 32.15 -33.76
N SER A 3 18.19 31.13 -33.42
CA SER A 3 17.76 29.74 -33.47
C SER A 3 16.67 29.52 -32.42
N LYS A 4 15.40 29.49 -32.85
CA LYS A 4 14.30 28.98 -32.02
C LYS A 4 14.65 27.54 -31.68
N ILE A 5 15.03 27.30 -30.42
CA ILE A 5 15.14 25.95 -29.87
C ILE A 5 13.72 25.39 -29.89
N SER A 6 13.37 24.67 -30.95
CA SER A 6 12.09 24.00 -31.08
C SER A 6 12.07 22.86 -30.07
N TYR A 7 11.26 23.01 -29.02
CA TYR A 7 11.02 21.92 -28.09
C TYR A 7 10.23 20.83 -28.83
N ASN A 8 10.73 19.59 -28.83
CA ASN A 8 10.07 18.50 -29.54
C ASN A 8 8.78 18.11 -28.80
N LEU A 9 7.64 18.55 -29.34
CA LEU A 9 6.31 18.32 -28.76
C LEU A 9 5.90 16.84 -28.80
N ASP A 10 6.50 16.00 -29.65
CA ASP A 10 6.21 14.56 -29.73
C ASP A 10 6.69 13.79 -28.51
N LYS A 11 7.56 14.40 -27.68
CA LYS A 11 8.00 13.82 -26.40
C LYS A 11 7.05 14.10 -25.24
N ILE A 12 6.13 15.05 -25.39
CA ILE A 12 5.14 15.36 -24.35
C ILE A 12 4.04 14.31 -24.44
N ARG A 13 3.86 13.54 -23.36
CA ARG A 13 2.80 12.54 -23.29
C ARG A 13 1.44 13.21 -23.46
N SER A 14 0.55 12.68 -24.28
CA SER A 14 -0.77 13.29 -24.47
C SER A 14 -1.62 13.22 -23.19
N LEU A 15 -2.29 14.32 -22.84
CA LEU A 15 -3.21 14.35 -21.69
C LEU A 15 -4.48 13.53 -21.99
N ASN A 16 -4.54 12.32 -21.42
CA ASN A 16 -5.64 11.37 -21.60
C ASN A 16 -6.38 11.05 -20.28
N SER A 17 -5.74 11.23 -19.13
CA SER A 17 -6.27 10.92 -17.79
C SER A 17 -5.87 11.99 -16.77
N SER A 18 -6.56 12.03 -15.62
CA SER A 18 -6.24 12.91 -14.49
C SER A 18 -4.88 12.61 -13.86
N THR A 19 -4.47 11.34 -13.83
CA THR A 19 -3.14 10.90 -13.37
C THR A 19 -1.99 11.48 -14.18
N GLY A 20 -2.23 11.85 -15.45
CA GLY A 20 -1.24 12.48 -16.31
C GLY A 20 -1.12 14.00 -16.17
N TRP A 21 -1.99 14.65 -15.38
CA TRP A 21 -2.09 16.12 -15.34
C TRP A 21 -0.84 16.82 -14.83
N VAL A 22 -0.29 16.40 -13.70
CA VAL A 22 0.89 17.04 -13.08
C VAL A 22 2.10 16.98 -14.02
N PRO A 23 2.56 15.80 -14.49
CA PRO A 23 3.70 15.74 -15.41
C PRO A 23 3.41 16.45 -16.74
N TRP A 24 2.19 16.36 -17.27
CA TRP A 24 1.80 17.07 -18.49
C TRP A 24 1.87 18.59 -18.34
N LYS A 25 1.37 19.13 -17.22
CA LYS A 25 1.34 20.57 -16.93
C LYS A 25 2.77 21.11 -16.82
N GLU A 26 3.67 20.36 -16.19
CA GLU A 26 5.10 20.73 -16.09
C GLU A 26 5.79 20.73 -17.47
N ASP A 27 5.60 19.68 -18.26
CA ASP A 27 6.20 19.53 -19.59
C ASP A 27 5.73 20.61 -20.56
N VAL A 28 4.41 20.86 -20.62
CA VAL A 28 3.82 21.92 -21.46
C VAL A 28 4.27 23.30 -20.99
N THR A 29 4.32 23.54 -19.67
CA THR A 29 4.82 24.80 -19.11
C THR A 29 6.29 25.03 -19.47
N ALA A 30 7.11 23.98 -19.42
CA ALA A 30 8.51 24.04 -19.82
C ALA A 30 8.67 24.31 -21.33
N ALA A 31 7.91 23.62 -22.18
CA ALA A 31 7.92 23.82 -23.63
C ALA A 31 7.53 25.27 -24.02
N LEU A 32 6.51 25.83 -23.36
CA LEU A 32 6.07 27.20 -23.57
C LEU A 32 7.09 28.23 -23.09
N ARG A 33 7.79 27.97 -21.98
CA ARG A 33 8.90 28.82 -21.50
C ARG A 33 10.07 28.82 -22.50
N MET A 34 10.46 27.64 -22.98
CA MET A 34 11.53 27.48 -23.98
C MET A 34 11.19 28.13 -25.32
N SER A 35 9.91 28.17 -25.66
CA SER A 35 9.40 28.84 -26.87
C SER A 35 9.21 30.36 -26.73
N GLY A 36 9.54 30.93 -25.57
CA GLY A 36 9.48 32.38 -25.32
C GLY A 36 8.10 32.90 -24.88
N PHE A 37 7.18 32.02 -24.48
CA PHE A 37 5.81 32.35 -24.08
C PHE A 37 5.59 32.31 -22.54
N GLY A 38 6.67 32.27 -21.76
CA GLY A 38 6.61 32.16 -20.29
C GLY A 38 5.88 33.30 -19.57
N ASN A 39 5.75 34.47 -20.21
CA ASN A 39 5.00 35.61 -19.69
C ASN A 39 3.49 35.33 -19.60
N LEU A 40 2.93 34.53 -20.51
CA LEU A 40 1.53 34.11 -20.46
C LEU A 40 1.25 33.13 -19.30
N LEU A 41 2.29 32.48 -18.75
CA LEU A 41 2.16 31.48 -17.69
C LEU A 41 2.27 32.05 -16.26
N LYS A 42 2.90 33.22 -16.08
CA LYS A 42 3.10 33.88 -14.77
C LYS A 42 1.87 34.68 -14.32
N GLY A 43 0.68 34.09 -14.39
CA GLY A 43 -0.58 34.72 -13.94
C GLY A 43 -1.14 35.80 -14.86
N LYS A 44 -0.39 36.26 -15.88
CA LYS A 44 -0.88 37.11 -16.98
C LYS A 44 -1.53 36.27 -18.10
N ARG A 45 -2.32 35.25 -17.74
CA ARG A 45 -3.02 34.40 -18.72
C ARG A 45 -4.09 35.19 -19.49
N ASP A 46 -4.64 36.21 -18.83
CA ASP A 46 -5.58 37.20 -19.36
C ASP A 46 -4.92 38.58 -19.53
N ALA A 47 -3.61 38.65 -19.79
CA ALA A 47 -2.93 39.94 -19.90
C ALA A 47 -3.62 40.84 -20.92
N GLU A 48 -4.21 41.95 -20.47
CA GLU A 48 -4.65 42.99 -21.39
C GLU A 48 -3.42 43.53 -22.14
N PHE A 49 -3.62 43.84 -23.43
CA PHE A 49 -2.57 44.47 -24.22
C PHE A 49 -2.30 45.87 -23.65
N GLU A 50 -1.26 45.99 -22.82
CA GLU A 50 -0.81 47.26 -22.24
C GLU A 50 -0.11 48.07 -23.34
N THR A 51 -0.77 49.14 -23.82
CA THR A 51 -0.10 50.16 -24.64
C THR A 51 0.77 51.02 -23.75
N SER A 52 2.08 51.04 -24.00
CA SER A 52 2.96 52.03 -23.37
C SER A 52 2.54 53.43 -23.81
N ASP A 53 2.27 54.32 -22.86
CA ASP A 53 2.00 55.74 -23.15
C ASP A 53 3.18 56.34 -23.94
N GLY A 54 2.94 56.71 -25.20
CA GLY A 54 3.92 57.37 -26.06
C GLY A 54 4.39 56.61 -27.32
N HIS A 55 3.80 55.46 -27.69
CA HIS A 55 4.12 54.80 -28.97
C HIS A 55 3.25 55.30 -30.14
N ASP A 56 3.81 55.34 -31.35
CA ASP A 56 3.08 55.64 -32.58
C ASP A 56 1.97 54.59 -32.82
N ALA A 57 0.81 55.02 -33.33
CA ALA A 57 -0.36 54.16 -33.54
C ALA A 57 -0.07 52.96 -34.47
N SER A 58 0.91 53.10 -35.35
CA SER A 58 1.42 52.03 -36.23
C SER A 58 2.19 50.94 -35.45
N GLU A 59 3.05 51.35 -34.52
CA GLU A 59 3.86 50.44 -33.70
C GLU A 59 3.00 49.69 -32.69
N ALA A 60 2.01 50.36 -32.08
CA ALA A 60 1.02 49.72 -31.21
C ALA A 60 0.21 48.65 -31.95
N ARG A 61 -0.20 48.90 -33.21
CA ARG A 61 -0.90 47.91 -34.03
C ARG A 61 -0.02 46.68 -34.33
N LYS A 62 1.26 46.90 -34.65
CA LYS A 62 2.22 45.81 -34.92
C LYS A 62 2.50 44.99 -33.67
N ALA A 63 2.66 45.63 -32.51
CA ALA A 63 2.85 44.96 -31.23
C ALA A 63 1.62 44.13 -30.83
N ARG A 64 0.40 44.63 -31.08
CA ARG A 64 -0.85 43.88 -30.85
C ARG A 64 -0.94 42.65 -31.74
N GLY A 65 -0.59 42.76 -33.03
CA GLY A 65 -0.54 41.63 -33.96
C GLY A 65 0.43 40.53 -33.49
N VAL A 66 1.64 40.92 -33.09
CA VAL A 66 2.64 39.98 -32.55
C VAL A 66 2.16 39.33 -31.25
N TRP A 67 1.39 40.04 -30.42
CA TRP A 67 0.83 39.49 -29.19
C TRP A 67 -0.30 38.48 -29.48
N LEU A 68 -1.19 38.74 -30.44
CA LEU A 68 -2.24 37.80 -30.86
C LEU A 68 -1.64 36.52 -31.48
N GLU A 69 -0.61 36.65 -32.32
CA GLU A 69 0.10 35.49 -32.90
C GLU A 69 0.73 34.58 -31.83
N LYS A 70 1.21 35.18 -30.72
CA LYS A 70 1.71 34.43 -29.56
C LYS A 70 0.61 33.65 -28.85
N GLN A 71 -0.60 34.22 -28.73
CA GLN A 71 -1.75 33.54 -28.15
C GLN A 71 -2.19 32.35 -29.02
N GLU A 72 -2.27 32.53 -30.34
CA GLU A 72 -2.60 31.45 -31.29
C GLU A 72 -1.57 30.31 -31.26
N THR A 73 -0.28 30.65 -31.29
CA THR A 73 0.80 29.65 -31.24
C THR A 73 0.76 28.85 -29.92
N THR A 74 0.44 29.53 -28.81
CA THR A 74 0.29 28.90 -27.49
C THR A 74 -0.91 27.96 -27.45
N CYS A 75 -2.06 28.39 -27.97
CA CYS A 75 -3.25 27.55 -28.09
C CYS A 75 -3.00 26.30 -28.94
N GLY A 76 -2.31 26.46 -30.08
CA GLY A 76 -1.93 25.35 -30.96
C GLY A 76 -1.02 24.34 -30.28
N THR A 77 -0.04 24.83 -29.51
CA THR A 77 0.88 23.98 -28.74
C THR A 77 0.14 23.16 -27.68
N ILE A 78 -0.74 23.80 -26.90
CA ILE A 78 -1.56 23.13 -25.87
C ILE A 78 -2.46 22.07 -26.54
N PHE A 79 -3.11 22.43 -27.64
CA PHE A 79 -4.02 21.53 -28.36
C PHE A 79 -3.29 20.29 -28.90
N GLN A 80 -2.07 20.43 -29.42
CA GLN A 80 -1.25 19.31 -29.89
C GLN A 80 -0.85 18.36 -28.76
N CYS A 81 -0.60 18.89 -27.56
CA CYS A 81 -0.24 18.09 -26.39
C CYS A 81 -1.45 17.41 -25.72
N CYS A 82 -2.68 17.69 -26.17
CA CYS A 82 -3.91 17.10 -25.63
C CYS A 82 -4.30 15.80 -26.35
N GLY A 83 -4.84 14.84 -25.61
CA GLY A 83 -5.49 13.66 -26.17
C GLY A 83 -6.84 13.95 -26.84
N PRO A 84 -7.48 12.98 -27.52
CA PRO A 84 -8.70 13.19 -28.29
C PRO A 84 -9.85 13.81 -27.48
N ARG A 85 -10.04 13.37 -26.23
CA ARG A 85 -11.09 13.87 -25.33
C ARG A 85 -10.81 15.29 -24.83
N ALA A 86 -9.57 15.57 -24.46
CA ALA A 86 -9.15 16.91 -24.07
C ALA A 86 -9.28 17.91 -25.24
N ARG A 87 -8.91 17.51 -26.46
CA ARG A 87 -9.10 18.33 -27.66
C ARG A 87 -10.57 18.65 -27.93
N GLN A 88 -11.48 17.71 -27.70
CA GLN A 88 -12.90 17.96 -27.88
C GLN A 88 -13.42 19.04 -26.90
N LEU A 89 -13.01 18.97 -25.63
CA LEU A 89 -13.35 19.98 -24.62
C LEU A 89 -12.83 21.39 -24.98
N LEU A 90 -11.64 21.47 -25.57
CA LEU A 90 -11.06 22.74 -26.00
C LEU A 90 -11.78 23.34 -27.22
N LYS A 91 -12.29 22.49 -28.14
CA LYS A 91 -13.07 22.95 -29.31
C LYS A 91 -14.38 23.62 -28.92
N ASP A 92 -14.98 23.19 -27.82
CA ASP A 92 -16.21 23.82 -27.32
C ASP A 92 -15.96 25.28 -26.88
N SER A 93 -14.70 25.66 -26.66
CA SER A 93 -14.25 27.03 -26.36
C SER A 93 -13.79 27.80 -27.60
N ASP A 94 -14.03 27.30 -28.83
CA ASP A 94 -13.49 27.93 -30.04
C ASP A 94 -14.11 29.29 -30.38
N ALA A 95 -15.34 29.54 -29.89
CA ALA A 95 -16.07 30.79 -30.08
C ALA A 95 -15.54 31.97 -29.24
N GLU A 96 -14.64 31.71 -28.28
CA GLU A 96 -14.11 32.71 -27.37
C GLU A 96 -12.99 33.56 -28.01
N PRO A 97 -12.84 34.84 -27.63
CA PRO A 97 -11.77 35.70 -28.13
C PRO A 97 -10.39 35.11 -27.85
N ILE A 98 -9.49 35.18 -28.85
CA ILE A 98 -8.14 34.60 -28.78
C ILE A 98 -7.32 35.16 -27.62
N GLU A 99 -7.62 36.39 -27.20
CA GLU A 99 -7.01 37.09 -26.07
C GLU A 99 -7.20 36.38 -24.73
N LYS A 100 -8.30 35.62 -24.56
CA LYS A 100 -8.66 34.92 -23.32
C LYS A 100 -8.53 33.40 -23.45
N LYS A 101 -8.32 32.91 -24.67
CA LYS A 101 -8.44 31.49 -25.02
C LYS A 101 -7.39 30.61 -24.33
N VAL A 102 -6.18 31.12 -24.13
CA VAL A 102 -5.14 30.41 -23.36
C VAL A 102 -5.53 30.21 -21.90
N ALA A 103 -6.13 31.21 -21.26
CA ALA A 103 -6.63 31.11 -19.89
C ALA A 103 -7.75 30.08 -19.79
N ILE A 104 -8.74 30.18 -20.68
CA ILE A 104 -9.89 29.28 -20.76
C ILE A 104 -9.45 27.83 -20.99
N TYR A 105 -8.45 27.60 -21.86
CA TYR A 105 -7.89 26.26 -22.10
C TYR A 105 -7.29 25.68 -20.83
N PHE A 106 -6.46 26.44 -20.11
CA PHE A 106 -5.86 25.97 -18.87
C PHE A 106 -6.92 25.74 -17.79
N GLU A 107 -7.90 26.63 -17.61
CA GLU A 107 -8.98 26.46 -16.63
C GLU A 107 -9.85 25.24 -16.92
N THR A 108 -10.21 25.02 -18.19
CA THR A 108 -11.06 23.89 -18.61
C THR A 108 -10.34 22.56 -18.38
N LEU A 109 -9.06 22.48 -18.77
CA LEU A 109 -8.27 21.28 -18.54
C LEU A 109 -7.96 21.08 -17.06
N GLU A 110 -7.68 22.15 -16.32
CA GLU A 110 -7.43 22.11 -14.89
C GLU A 110 -8.67 21.62 -14.13
N LYS A 111 -9.85 22.13 -14.44
CA LYS A 111 -11.11 21.67 -13.83
C LYS A 111 -11.40 20.19 -14.10
N ARG A 112 -11.00 19.66 -15.26
CA ARG A 112 -11.35 18.29 -15.68
C ARG A 112 -10.29 17.23 -15.36
N TYR A 113 -9.02 17.62 -15.37
CA TYR A 113 -7.88 16.71 -15.29
C TYR A 113 -6.98 16.96 -14.09
N ARG A 114 -7.01 18.13 -13.44
CA ARG A 114 -6.36 18.27 -12.13
C ARG A 114 -7.05 17.31 -11.19
N SER A 115 -6.32 16.28 -10.76
CA SER A 115 -6.72 15.50 -9.61
C SER A 115 -6.98 16.47 -8.46
N ASN A 116 -8.11 16.31 -7.77
CA ASN A 116 -8.29 16.91 -6.46
C ASN A 116 -7.03 16.59 -5.65
N GLY A 117 -6.50 17.57 -4.90
CA GLY A 117 -5.24 17.42 -4.15
C GLY A 117 -5.18 16.11 -3.36
N SER A 118 -6.34 15.59 -2.95
CA SER A 118 -6.59 14.27 -2.37
C SER A 118 -5.95 13.07 -3.10
N VAL A 119 -6.00 12.95 -4.43
CA VAL A 119 -5.42 11.78 -5.13
C VAL A 119 -3.89 11.81 -5.09
N VAL A 120 -3.30 13.00 -5.24
CA VAL A 120 -1.85 13.19 -5.13
C VAL A 120 -1.43 13.03 -3.67
N LEU A 121 -2.22 13.53 -2.73
CA LEU A 121 -2.04 13.33 -1.29
C LEU A 121 -2.05 11.85 -0.94
N GLN A 122 -3.01 11.09 -1.47
CA GLN A 122 -3.15 9.67 -1.21
C GLN A 122 -1.98 8.87 -1.79
N GLN A 123 -1.52 9.20 -3.00
CA GLN A 123 -0.33 8.58 -3.59
C GLN A 123 0.93 8.89 -2.78
N LEU A 124 1.13 10.15 -2.38
CA LEU A 124 2.27 10.56 -1.56
C LEU A 124 2.21 9.96 -0.15
N ASN A 125 1.02 9.88 0.44
CA ASN A 125 0.81 9.30 1.77
C ASN A 125 0.99 7.77 1.75
N LEU A 126 0.51 7.08 0.71
CA LEU A 126 0.76 5.65 0.52
C LEU A 126 2.25 5.40 0.26
N ARG A 127 2.93 6.26 -0.52
CA ARG A 127 4.38 6.16 -0.74
C ARG A 127 5.14 6.34 0.57
N TYR A 128 4.78 7.34 1.37
CA TYR A 128 5.35 7.57 2.70
C TYR A 128 5.14 6.37 3.64
N LEU A 129 3.88 5.91 3.81
CA LEU A 129 3.54 4.83 4.75
C LEU A 129 4.04 3.44 4.33
N SER A 130 4.32 3.22 3.04
CA SER A 130 4.82 1.95 2.52
C SER A 130 6.34 1.92 2.31
N LEU A 131 7.01 3.06 2.45
CA LEU A 131 8.46 3.14 2.34
C LEU A 131 9.10 2.44 3.54
N ARG A 132 9.82 1.36 3.26
CA ARG A 132 10.55 0.57 4.26
C ARG A 132 12.04 0.53 3.96
N LEU A 133 12.84 0.32 5.00
CA LEU A 133 14.30 0.20 4.89
C LEU A 133 14.72 -0.98 4.00
N ASP A 134 13.97 -2.08 4.00
CA ASP A 134 14.23 -3.28 3.19
C ASP A 134 14.09 -3.06 1.66
N GLY A 135 13.34 -2.03 1.27
CA GLY A 135 13.22 -1.55 -0.11
C GLY A 135 14.24 -0.48 -0.50
N CYS A 136 15.18 -0.15 0.38
CA CYS A 136 16.20 0.89 0.17
C CYS A 136 17.62 0.30 0.18
N LYS A 137 18.58 1.02 -0.40
CA LYS A 137 19.97 0.53 -0.49
C LYS A 137 20.67 0.51 0.85
N ASP A 138 20.41 1.53 1.65
CA ASP A 138 20.98 1.77 2.98
C ASP A 138 20.10 2.77 3.74
N VAL A 139 20.46 3.04 5.00
CA VAL A 139 19.74 4.00 5.87
C VAL A 139 19.74 5.42 5.29
N ALA A 140 20.80 5.81 4.55
CA ALA A 140 20.89 7.11 3.92
C ALA A 140 19.88 7.26 2.76
N ASP A 141 19.79 6.27 1.86
CA ASP A 141 18.81 6.23 0.76
C ASP A 141 17.37 6.19 1.29
N TYR A 142 17.12 5.48 2.39
CA TYR A 142 15.82 5.48 3.07
C TYR A 142 15.47 6.87 3.63
N THR A 143 16.43 7.52 4.29
CA THR A 143 16.27 8.85 4.88
C THR A 143 16.00 9.92 3.81
N ASP A 144 16.75 9.90 2.71
CA ASP A 144 16.56 10.83 1.59
C ASP A 144 15.18 10.71 0.94
N LYS A 145 14.68 9.47 0.81
CA LYS A 145 13.33 9.20 0.29
C LYS A 145 12.24 9.69 1.24
N LEU A 146 12.38 9.45 2.55
CA LEU A 146 11.45 9.97 3.57
C LEU A 146 11.39 11.50 3.58
N LEU A 147 12.54 12.17 3.50
CA LEU A 147 12.63 13.63 3.45
C LEU A 147 12.00 14.19 2.18
N ARG A 148 12.18 13.51 1.05
CA ARG A 148 11.52 13.85 -0.21
C ARG A 148 10.01 13.72 -0.11
N ASP A 149 9.51 12.62 0.42
CA ASP A 149 8.06 12.38 0.58
C ASP A 149 7.41 13.43 1.48
N ARG A 150 8.08 13.78 2.59
CA ARG A 150 7.64 14.86 3.47
C ARG A 150 7.62 16.22 2.77
N SER A 151 8.62 16.51 1.94
CA SER A 151 8.70 17.76 1.18
C SER A 151 7.61 17.83 0.11
N ASP A 152 7.38 16.73 -0.61
CA ASP A 152 6.35 16.63 -1.64
C ASP A 152 4.94 16.83 -1.05
N LEU A 153 4.69 16.32 0.18
CA LEU A 153 3.45 16.56 0.92
C LEU A 153 3.26 18.04 1.31
N GLN A 154 4.32 18.70 1.77
CA GLN A 154 4.28 20.13 2.11
C GLN A 154 4.12 21.05 0.89
N VAL A 155 4.61 20.63 -0.28
CA VAL A 155 4.39 21.33 -1.55
C VAL A 155 2.93 21.22 -1.99
N LEU A 156 2.25 20.12 -1.65
CA LEU A 156 0.86 19.89 -2.02
C LEU A 156 -0.11 20.80 -1.26
N ASP A 157 0.09 20.95 0.06
CA ASP A 157 -0.62 21.93 0.88
C ASP A 157 0.21 22.32 2.11
N LYS A 158 0.12 23.58 2.54
CA LYS A 158 0.81 24.11 3.72
C LYS A 158 0.39 23.43 5.02
N ASP A 159 -0.81 22.85 5.07
CA ASP A 159 -1.39 22.18 6.23
C ASP A 159 -1.13 20.66 6.20
N ALA A 160 -0.61 20.12 5.09
CA ALA A 160 -0.19 18.72 4.94
C ALA A 160 1.20 18.48 5.59
N VAL A 161 1.31 18.85 6.87
CA VAL A 161 2.55 18.74 7.65
C VAL A 161 2.53 17.48 8.49
N ILE A 162 3.48 16.57 8.21
CA ILE A 162 3.75 15.46 9.13
C ILE A 162 4.39 16.02 10.40
N ALA A 163 3.72 15.82 11.54
CA ALA A 163 4.25 16.26 12.82
C ALA A 163 5.59 15.58 13.11
N LYS A 164 6.56 16.34 13.64
CA LYS A 164 7.93 15.88 13.84
C LYS A 164 8.02 14.56 14.62
N MET A 165 7.21 14.39 15.67
CA MET A 165 7.23 13.17 16.47
C MET A 165 6.78 11.93 15.68
N PHE A 166 5.75 12.06 14.84
CA PHE A 166 5.25 10.94 14.03
C PHE A 166 6.25 10.59 12.92
N PHE A 167 6.94 11.60 12.38
CA PHE A 167 7.98 11.39 11.39
C PHE A 167 9.19 10.62 11.95
N VAL A 168 9.66 10.99 13.15
CA VAL A 168 10.74 10.27 13.86
C VAL A 168 10.30 8.87 14.27
N THR A 169 9.07 8.72 14.76
CA THR A 169 8.53 7.41 15.15
C THR A 169 8.44 6.45 13.97
N HIS A 170 7.97 6.94 12.81
CA HIS A 170 7.89 6.13 11.59
C HIS A 170 9.27 5.62 11.16
N PHE A 171 10.27 6.51 11.12
CA PHE A 171 11.66 6.16 10.81
C PHE A 171 12.25 5.10 11.76
N LEU A 172 12.00 5.23 13.08
CA LEU A 172 12.50 4.27 14.07
C LEU A 172 11.76 2.93 14.00
N SER A 173 10.46 2.93 13.70
CA SER A 173 9.62 1.73 13.66
C SER A 173 9.93 0.79 12.50
N ASP A 174 10.54 1.29 11.44
CA ASP A 174 10.88 0.53 10.23
C ASP A 174 12.38 0.13 10.17
N LEU A 175 13.13 0.33 11.26
CA LEU A 175 14.48 -0.23 11.37
C LEU A 175 14.40 -1.77 11.48
N SER A 176 15.32 -2.47 10.81
CA SER A 176 15.42 -3.93 10.81
C SER A 176 15.53 -4.51 12.23
N PRO A 177 15.11 -5.77 12.49
CA PRO A 177 15.30 -6.45 13.78
C PRO A 177 16.76 -6.44 14.32
N SER A 178 17.74 -6.21 13.45
CA SER A 178 19.14 -5.98 13.85
C SER A 178 19.34 -4.76 14.78
N TYR A 179 18.36 -3.85 14.83
CA TYR A 179 18.38 -2.62 15.62
C TYR A 179 17.58 -2.72 16.93
N ASP A 180 16.98 -3.87 17.29
CA ASP A 180 16.12 -4.00 18.49
C ASP A 180 16.80 -3.59 19.81
N HIS A 181 18.08 -3.94 19.95
CA HIS A 181 18.88 -3.55 21.13
C HIS A 181 19.17 -2.03 21.14
N PHE A 182 19.38 -1.44 19.96
CA PHE A 182 19.53 0.00 19.82
C PHE A 182 18.21 0.71 20.12
N LEU A 183 17.08 0.27 19.56
CA LEU A 183 15.76 0.85 19.78
C LEU A 183 15.39 0.82 21.27
N THR A 184 15.63 -0.30 21.95
CA THR A 184 15.39 -0.42 23.40
C THR A 184 16.20 0.61 24.20
N PHE A 185 17.49 0.75 23.88
CA PHE A 185 18.36 1.73 24.52
C PHE A 185 17.96 3.17 24.17
N PHE A 186 17.66 3.43 22.90
CA PHE A 186 17.25 4.73 22.37
C PHE A 186 15.98 5.21 23.07
N HIS A 187 14.95 4.38 23.18
CA HIS A 187 13.71 4.74 23.88
C HIS A 187 13.85 4.88 25.41
N THR A 188 14.92 4.33 25.99
CA THR A 188 15.20 4.49 27.43
C THR A 188 15.95 5.79 27.73
N VAL A 189 16.76 6.27 26.77
CA VAL A 189 17.64 7.44 26.94
C VAL A 189 17.06 8.71 26.32
N ASN A 190 16.25 8.58 25.27
CA ASN A 190 15.72 9.68 24.50
C ASN A 190 14.20 9.79 24.65
N ASP A 191 13.73 10.98 25.04
CA ASP A 191 12.31 11.30 25.02
C ASP A 191 11.89 11.81 23.63
N LEU A 192 10.91 11.15 23.02
CA LEU A 192 10.32 11.58 21.75
C LEU A 192 9.32 12.74 21.93
N LEU A 193 8.81 12.90 23.15
CA LEU A 193 7.89 13.97 23.51
C LEU A 193 8.64 15.09 24.26
N PRO A 194 8.34 16.37 24.00
CA PRO A 194 8.85 17.44 24.83
C PRO A 194 8.25 17.34 26.24
N THR A 195 9.09 17.46 27.26
CA THR A 195 8.58 17.62 28.63
C THR A 195 8.14 19.06 28.81
N ARG A 196 7.06 19.26 29.57
CA ARG A 196 6.48 20.60 29.80
C ARG A 196 6.48 20.92 31.29
N LYS A 197 6.73 22.18 31.59
CA LYS A 197 6.56 22.75 32.92
C LYS A 197 5.07 22.80 33.29
N PRO A 198 4.72 22.98 34.57
CA PRO A 198 3.33 23.08 35.02
C PRO A 198 2.53 24.24 34.38
N ASN A 199 3.21 25.23 33.80
CA ASN A 199 2.62 26.36 33.06
C ASN A 199 2.49 26.07 31.54
N ASP A 200 2.66 24.81 31.13
CA ASP A 200 2.56 24.33 29.75
C ASP A 200 3.66 24.81 28.79
N GLU A 201 4.69 25.49 29.32
CA GLU A 201 5.91 25.84 28.59
C GLU A 201 6.83 24.62 28.43
N VAL A 202 7.49 24.50 27.28
CA VAL A 202 8.42 23.39 27.00
C VAL A 202 9.66 23.50 27.89
N ASP A 203 9.96 22.45 28.65
CA ASP A 203 11.12 22.33 29.54
C ASP A 203 12.30 21.67 28.82
N THR A 204 12.07 20.52 28.19
CA THR A 204 13.03 19.87 27.28
C THR A 204 12.39 19.58 25.93
N LEU A 205 13.17 19.77 24.86
CA LEU A 205 12.75 19.42 23.50
C LEU A 205 12.86 17.91 23.31
N GLY A 206 11.86 17.31 22.68
CA GLY A 206 11.95 15.91 22.22
C GLY A 206 12.98 15.77 21.11
N VAL A 207 13.52 14.55 20.94
CA VAL A 207 14.55 14.27 19.95
C VAL A 207 14.10 14.63 18.53
N ASN A 208 14.97 15.35 17.81
CA ASN A 208 14.71 15.76 16.43
C ASN A 208 15.13 14.66 15.44
N PHE A 209 14.78 14.83 14.16
CA PHE A 209 15.00 13.80 13.15
C PHE A 209 16.48 13.64 12.81
N GLU A 210 17.22 14.74 12.74
CA GLU A 210 18.64 14.79 12.47
C GLU A 210 19.47 14.06 13.55
N ASP A 211 19.13 14.26 14.82
CA ASP A 211 19.74 13.59 15.98
C ASP A 211 19.44 12.09 15.99
N ALA A 212 18.24 11.70 15.54
CA ALA A 212 17.86 10.29 15.43
C ALA A 212 18.65 9.58 14.31
N ILE A 213 18.82 10.22 13.15
CA ILE A 213 19.65 9.71 12.05
C ILE A 213 21.10 9.53 12.51
N GLU A 214 21.69 10.56 13.13
CA GLU A 214 23.09 10.52 13.57
C GLU A 214 23.35 9.36 14.54
N GLN A 215 22.39 9.08 15.44
CA GLN A 215 22.47 7.97 16.38
C GLN A 215 22.33 6.59 15.70
N VAL A 216 21.45 6.47 14.70
CA VAL A 216 21.29 5.24 13.91
C VAL A 216 22.53 4.95 13.06
N GLU A 217 23.08 5.96 12.36
CA GLU A 217 24.29 5.82 11.54
C GLU A 217 25.52 5.45 12.40
N LYS A 218 25.66 6.06 13.58
CA LYS A 218 26.70 5.66 14.55
C LYS A 218 26.56 4.20 14.98
N HIS A 219 25.32 3.72 15.15
CA HIS A 219 25.06 2.32 15.49
C HIS A 219 25.39 1.37 14.32
N GLU A 220 25.00 1.73 13.10
CA GLU A 220 25.31 0.96 11.89
C GLU A 220 26.82 0.78 11.70
N GLN A 221 27.61 1.85 11.89
CA GLN A 221 29.07 1.77 11.85
C GLN A 221 29.66 0.85 12.93
N LEU A 222 29.01 0.73 14.10
CA LEU A 222 29.43 -0.18 15.16
C LEU A 222 29.10 -1.64 14.82
N LEU A 223 27.96 -1.89 14.16
CA LEU A 223 27.58 -3.22 13.67
C LEU A 223 28.56 -3.71 12.58
N LEU A 224 28.85 -2.87 11.59
CA LEU A 224 29.82 -3.18 10.53
C LEU A 224 31.23 -3.46 11.09
N LYS A 225 31.66 -2.69 12.11
CA LYS A 225 32.94 -2.96 12.82
C LYS A 225 32.90 -4.28 13.59
N ARG A 226 31.77 -4.65 14.21
CA ARG A 226 31.62 -5.93 14.91
C ARG A 226 31.64 -7.11 13.93
N GLU A 227 30.95 -7.02 12.81
CA GLU A 227 30.92 -8.06 11.78
C GLU A 227 32.29 -8.26 11.11
N ALA A 228 33.00 -7.17 10.81
CA ALA A 228 34.37 -7.24 10.33
C ALA A 228 35.31 -7.91 11.35
N ASN A 229 35.14 -7.61 12.65
CA ASN A 229 35.92 -8.24 13.72
C ASN A 229 35.60 -9.73 13.92
N VAL A 230 34.31 -10.12 13.82
CA VAL A 230 33.87 -11.53 13.91
C VAL A 230 34.36 -12.33 12.71
N THR A 231 34.27 -11.76 11.50
CA THR A 231 34.80 -12.36 10.27
C THR A 231 36.32 -12.53 10.35
N ALA A 232 37.04 -11.53 10.89
CA ALA A 232 38.48 -11.63 11.15
C ALA A 232 38.85 -12.64 12.26
N LEU A 233 37.95 -12.92 13.21
CA LEU A 233 38.10 -13.97 14.23
C LEU A 233 37.88 -15.37 13.66
N LEU A 234 36.95 -15.53 12.71
CA LEU A 234 36.65 -16.79 12.03
C LEU A 234 37.74 -17.22 11.03
N ILE A 235 38.54 -16.27 10.53
CA ILE A 235 39.65 -16.53 9.59
C ILE A 235 40.97 -16.93 10.32
N LYS A 236 41.04 -16.86 11.66
CA LYS A 236 42.26 -17.26 12.39
C LYS A 236 42.37 -18.79 12.50
N PRO A 237 43.52 -19.41 12.14
CA PRO A 237 43.74 -20.84 12.36
C PRO A 237 43.79 -21.17 13.87
N PRO A 238 43.46 -22.41 14.27
CA PRO A 238 43.23 -22.76 15.68
C PRO A 238 44.53 -22.67 16.49
N GLY A 239 44.71 -21.57 17.21
CA GLY A 239 45.72 -21.40 18.24
C GLY A 239 45.30 -22.01 19.58
N LYS A 240 46.21 -22.76 20.21
CA LYS A 240 46.09 -23.54 21.46
C LYS A 240 45.09 -22.99 22.50
N ARG A 241 44.13 -23.83 22.90
CA ARG A 241 43.22 -23.60 24.04
C ARG A 241 44.01 -23.41 25.34
N LYS A 242 43.80 -22.28 26.03
CA LYS A 242 44.23 -22.05 27.42
C LYS A 242 43.31 -22.80 28.40
N THR A 243 43.91 -23.38 29.44
CA THR A 243 43.32 -24.33 30.39
C THR A 243 42.38 -23.68 31.40
N TYR A 244 41.52 -24.54 31.99
CA TYR A 244 40.39 -24.24 32.88
C TYR A 244 40.75 -23.40 34.12
N GLU A 245 42.02 -23.39 34.53
CA GLU A 245 42.49 -22.66 35.72
C GLU A 245 42.58 -21.14 35.53
N GLU A 246 42.78 -20.65 34.29
CA GLU A 246 42.84 -19.21 34.02
C GLU A 246 41.46 -18.51 34.05
N ARG A 247 40.35 -19.28 33.96
CA ARG A 247 38.98 -18.72 34.02
C ARG A 247 38.52 -18.43 35.45
N ARG A 248 39.07 -19.14 36.44
CA ARG A 248 38.65 -19.04 37.84
C ARG A 248 39.16 -17.77 38.54
N ALA A 249 40.29 -17.21 38.09
CA ALA A 249 40.87 -16.00 38.66
C ALA A 249 40.14 -14.69 38.26
N LYS A 250 39.23 -14.71 37.28
CA LYS A 250 38.52 -13.49 36.82
C LYS A 250 37.14 -13.30 37.45
N THR A 251 36.53 -14.36 37.98
CA THR A 251 35.17 -14.32 38.55
C THR A 251 35.16 -13.90 40.03
N GLU A 252 36.30 -13.92 40.72
CA GLU A 252 36.40 -13.49 42.13
C GLU A 252 36.66 -11.98 42.32
N SER A 253 37.08 -11.25 41.28
CA SER A 253 37.33 -9.80 41.37
C SER A 253 36.11 -8.90 41.09
N GLN A 254 34.92 -9.46 40.82
CA GLN A 254 33.70 -8.70 40.52
C GLN A 254 32.59 -8.79 41.58
N LYS A 255 32.87 -9.37 42.76
CA LYS A 255 31.92 -9.45 43.89
C LYS A 255 32.17 -8.44 45.03
N LEU A 256 33.04 -7.45 44.85
CA LEU A 256 33.16 -6.29 45.76
C LEU A 256 32.80 -5.01 45.01
N ASN A 257 31.51 -4.64 45.03
CA ASN A 257 30.98 -3.27 45.04
C ASN A 257 29.51 -3.29 44.64
N TYR A 258 28.66 -3.68 45.60
CA TYR A 258 27.23 -3.42 45.56
C TYR A 258 26.82 -2.89 46.94
N GLN A 259 26.62 -1.58 47.05
CA GLN A 259 25.90 -0.92 48.14
C GLN A 259 24.71 -0.22 47.51
N GLY A 260 23.50 -0.74 47.74
CA GLY A 260 22.26 -0.06 47.39
C GLY A 260 21.73 0.76 48.56
N PRO A 261 20.99 1.86 48.34
CA PRO A 261 20.22 2.49 49.40
C PRO A 261 18.76 2.02 49.43
N ALA A 262 18.21 2.09 50.63
CA ALA A 262 16.92 1.58 51.06
C ALA A 262 15.74 2.53 50.77
N ARG A 263 14.54 1.94 50.89
CA ARG A 263 13.18 2.50 50.75
C ARG A 263 12.90 3.79 51.52
N SER A 264 11.95 4.56 50.98
CA SER A 264 10.93 5.23 51.81
C SER A 264 9.59 5.28 51.08
N ASP A 265 8.56 4.73 51.74
CA ASP A 265 7.14 4.81 51.39
C ASP A 265 6.62 6.25 51.51
N GLN A 266 5.68 6.65 50.65
CA GLN A 266 4.58 7.54 51.05
C GLN A 266 3.42 7.49 50.05
N VAL A 267 2.25 7.17 50.60
CA VAL A 267 0.92 7.13 49.99
C VAL A 267 0.32 8.54 50.02
N ALA A 268 -0.23 9.00 48.91
CA ALA A 268 -1.22 10.09 48.90
C ALA A 268 -2.22 9.90 47.74
N THR A 269 -3.43 9.54 48.13
CA THR A 269 -4.66 9.57 47.33
C THR A 269 -5.09 11.01 47.04
N GLN A 270 -5.35 11.34 45.78
CA GLN A 270 -6.19 12.49 45.42
C GLN A 270 -7.03 12.18 44.19
N GLN A 271 -8.32 11.93 44.44
CA GLN A 271 -9.39 11.96 43.45
C GLN A 271 -9.65 13.42 43.06
N HIS A 272 -9.55 13.73 41.77
CA HIS A 272 -10.16 14.91 41.18
C HIS A 272 -11.16 14.48 40.11
N CYS A 273 -12.43 14.66 40.43
CA CYS A 273 -13.54 14.60 39.49
C CYS A 273 -13.41 15.76 38.50
N VAL A 274 -13.31 15.44 37.21
CA VAL A 274 -13.53 16.38 36.11
C VAL A 274 -14.94 16.10 35.56
N PRO A 275 -15.78 17.12 35.30
CA PRO A 275 -17.13 16.89 34.79
C PRO A 275 -17.06 16.23 33.42
N ALA A 276 -17.84 15.17 33.22
CA ALA A 276 -17.99 14.52 31.93
C ALA A 276 -18.53 15.53 30.90
N MET A 277 -17.66 16.06 30.04
CA MET A 277 -18.11 16.47 28.72
C MET A 277 -18.61 15.21 28.03
N ALA A 278 -19.87 15.23 27.60
CA ALA A 278 -20.44 14.14 26.82
C ALA A 278 -19.61 13.98 25.54
N ILE A 279 -18.75 12.94 25.54
CA ILE A 279 -18.07 12.47 24.34
C ILE A 279 -19.18 12.09 23.35
N PRO A 280 -19.20 12.64 22.13
CA PRO A 280 -20.16 12.22 21.11
C PRO A 280 -20.08 10.70 20.97
N GLN A 281 -21.21 10.03 21.18
CA GLN A 281 -21.31 8.57 21.10
C GLN A 281 -20.87 8.15 19.68
N GLN A 282 -19.76 7.41 19.58
CA GLN A 282 -19.19 7.01 18.31
C GLN A 282 -20.20 6.10 17.57
N LYS A 283 -20.70 6.59 16.43
CA LYS A 283 -21.90 6.12 15.73
C LYS A 283 -21.92 4.63 15.36
N ASN A 284 -20.78 3.93 15.37
CA ASN A 284 -20.64 2.51 15.06
C ASN A 284 -19.41 1.90 15.76
N SER A 285 -19.18 2.20 17.05
CA SER A 285 -17.94 1.79 17.77
C SER A 285 -17.70 0.29 17.87
N ASN A 286 -18.73 -0.53 17.65
CA ASN A 286 -18.69 -2.00 17.63
C ASN A 286 -18.47 -2.59 16.24
N VAL A 287 -18.31 -1.76 15.22
CA VAL A 287 -18.14 -2.16 13.82
C VAL A 287 -16.69 -1.94 13.40
N ARG A 288 -16.14 -2.86 12.61
CA ARG A 288 -14.84 -2.71 11.95
C ARG A 288 -14.94 -3.03 10.47
N LEU A 289 -14.19 -2.34 9.62
CA LEU A 289 -14.07 -2.63 8.21
C LEU A 289 -13.06 -3.77 8.00
N LEU A 290 -13.48 -4.85 7.34
CA LEU A 290 -12.62 -5.97 6.96
C LEU A 290 -12.09 -5.82 5.52
N ALA A 291 -12.94 -5.38 4.60
CA ALA A 291 -12.59 -5.12 3.21
C ALA A 291 -13.62 -4.20 2.54
N CYS A 292 -13.19 -3.51 1.47
CA CYS A 292 -14.07 -2.75 0.60
C CYS A 292 -13.62 -2.88 -0.86
N LEU A 293 -14.57 -2.76 -1.78
CA LEU A 293 -14.38 -2.53 -3.20
C LEU A 293 -15.26 -1.34 -3.58
N VAL A 294 -14.65 -0.20 -3.85
CA VAL A 294 -15.36 1.05 -4.10
C VAL A 294 -15.31 1.36 -5.59
N ASP A 295 -16.45 1.76 -6.17
CA ASP A 295 -16.50 2.28 -7.54
C ASP A 295 -15.98 3.72 -7.55
N GLU A 296 -14.76 3.91 -8.07
CA GLU A 296 -14.07 5.20 -8.04
C GLU A 296 -14.88 6.31 -8.73
N ASP A 297 -15.56 5.99 -9.83
CA ASP A 297 -16.38 6.93 -10.60
C ASP A 297 -17.78 7.16 -9.98
N ASP A 298 -18.15 6.40 -8.95
CA ASP A 298 -19.47 6.42 -8.27
C ASP A 298 -20.65 6.31 -9.25
N THR A 299 -20.45 5.52 -10.31
CA THR A 299 -21.44 5.14 -11.33
C THR A 299 -22.05 3.76 -11.07
N GLY A 300 -21.35 2.93 -10.30
CA GLY A 300 -21.74 1.59 -9.89
C GLY A 300 -21.92 1.43 -8.38
N ASP A 301 -22.43 0.27 -7.97
CA ASP A 301 -22.52 -0.10 -6.57
C ASP A 301 -21.10 -0.27 -5.97
N SER A 302 -20.91 0.12 -4.71
CA SER A 302 -19.69 -0.18 -3.93
C SER A 302 -19.99 -1.23 -2.86
N GLU A 303 -19.01 -2.08 -2.55
CA GLU A 303 -19.18 -3.26 -1.72
C GLU A 303 -18.28 -3.20 -0.49
N TYR A 304 -18.84 -3.57 0.66
CA TYR A 304 -18.17 -3.51 1.96
C TYR A 304 -18.37 -4.80 2.74
N ARG A 305 -17.32 -5.22 3.45
CA ARG A 305 -17.33 -6.34 4.38
C ARG A 305 -16.95 -5.81 5.76
N PHE A 306 -17.87 -5.92 6.71
CA PHE A 306 -17.71 -5.42 8.06
C PHE A 306 -17.74 -6.54 9.09
N LEU A 307 -17.05 -6.35 10.20
CA LEU A 307 -17.17 -7.14 11.42
C LEU A 307 -17.96 -6.35 12.46
N VAL A 308 -19.10 -6.86 12.89
CA VAL A 308 -19.97 -6.26 13.90
C VAL A 308 -19.88 -7.07 15.21
N ASP A 309 -19.76 -6.37 16.33
CA ASP A 309 -19.64 -6.95 17.68
C ASP A 309 -18.46 -7.93 17.84
N GLY A 310 -17.42 -7.75 17.01
CA GLY A 310 -16.25 -8.62 17.01
C GLY A 310 -16.50 -10.05 16.53
N ARG A 311 -17.70 -10.39 16.03
CA ARG A 311 -18.06 -11.79 15.70
C ARG A 311 -18.97 -11.98 14.48
N HIS A 312 -19.66 -10.95 14.02
CA HIS A 312 -20.64 -11.06 12.94
C HIS A 312 -20.13 -10.39 11.68
N VAL A 313 -19.81 -11.17 10.65
CA VAL A 313 -19.49 -10.60 9.34
C VAL A 313 -20.77 -10.17 8.63
N LYS A 314 -20.76 -8.95 8.10
CA LYS A 314 -21.85 -8.33 7.36
C LYS A 314 -21.33 -7.83 6.00
N TYR A 315 -22.08 -8.12 4.95
CA TYR A 315 -21.87 -7.58 3.62
C TYR A 315 -22.82 -6.41 3.42
N VAL A 316 -22.29 -5.28 2.96
CA VAL A 316 -23.08 -4.08 2.73
C VAL A 316 -22.74 -3.49 1.38
N THR A 317 -23.75 -3.31 0.55
CA THR A 317 -23.64 -2.65 -0.75
C THR A 317 -24.18 -1.23 -0.66
N THR A 318 -23.48 -0.25 -1.22
CA THR A 318 -23.95 1.13 -1.31
C THR A 318 -24.29 1.48 -2.75
N ALA A 319 -25.45 2.08 -2.98
CA ALA A 319 -25.82 2.57 -4.30
C ALA A 319 -24.91 3.75 -4.76
N PRO A 320 -24.80 4.00 -6.08
CA PRO A 320 -24.16 5.22 -6.60
C PRO A 320 -24.69 6.49 -5.92
N GLY A 321 -23.81 7.44 -5.62
CA GLY A 321 -24.18 8.74 -5.04
C GLY A 321 -24.55 8.69 -3.56
N THR A 322 -24.47 7.53 -2.91
CA THR A 322 -24.83 7.35 -1.49
C THR A 322 -24.01 8.26 -0.57
N PHE A 323 -22.72 8.40 -0.87
CA PHE A 323 -21.78 9.25 -0.14
C PHE A 323 -21.28 10.42 -0.98
N CYS A 324 -22.14 10.95 -1.86
CA CYS A 324 -21.81 12.08 -2.74
C CYS A 324 -21.23 13.26 -1.93
N GLY A 325 -20.06 13.76 -2.35
CA GLY A 325 -19.25 14.76 -1.67
C GLY A 325 -18.21 14.21 -0.70
N PHE A 326 -18.14 12.89 -0.54
CA PHE A 326 -17.18 12.17 0.30
C PHE A 326 -16.52 11.02 -0.46
N GLU A 327 -16.35 11.16 -1.78
CA GLU A 327 -15.90 10.09 -2.67
C GLU A 327 -14.54 9.50 -2.24
N ASP A 328 -13.66 10.36 -1.71
CA ASP A 328 -12.30 10.03 -1.27
C ASP A 328 -12.26 9.32 0.11
N ASP A 329 -13.29 9.51 0.93
CA ASP A 329 -13.36 8.97 2.31
C ASP A 329 -14.03 7.59 2.38
N ARG A 330 -14.53 7.09 1.25
CA ARG A 330 -15.27 5.82 1.14
C ARG A 330 -14.46 4.57 1.51
N THR A 331 -13.16 4.69 1.73
CA THR A 331 -12.25 3.58 2.12
C THR A 331 -11.59 3.78 3.48
N PHE A 332 -11.71 4.97 4.09
CA PHE A 332 -11.05 5.30 5.35
C PHE A 332 -11.99 4.98 6.52
N GLU A 333 -11.77 3.80 7.13
CA GLU A 333 -12.62 3.24 8.19
C GLU A 333 -13.08 4.25 9.27
N PRO A 334 -12.21 5.12 9.84
CA PRO A 334 -12.63 6.07 10.85
C PRO A 334 -13.73 7.04 10.38
N ILE A 335 -13.59 7.65 9.20
CA ILE A 335 -14.60 8.55 8.62
C ILE A 335 -15.81 7.74 8.14
N LEU A 336 -15.54 6.61 7.48
CA LEU A 336 -16.57 5.72 6.96
C LEU A 336 -17.59 5.30 8.03
N LEU A 337 -17.12 4.93 9.23
CA LEU A 337 -17.97 4.44 10.31
C LEU A 337 -18.54 5.55 11.20
N SER A 338 -17.83 6.67 11.36
CA SER A 338 -18.27 7.76 12.24
C SER A 338 -19.21 8.75 11.54
N GLU A 339 -18.95 9.08 10.28
CA GLU A 339 -19.62 10.14 9.54
C GLU A 339 -20.58 9.55 8.50
N LEU A 340 -20.06 8.70 7.62
CA LEU A 340 -20.74 8.30 6.37
C LEU A 340 -21.83 7.25 6.59
N PHE A 341 -21.48 6.09 7.15
CA PHE A 341 -22.46 5.03 7.33
C PHE A 341 -23.51 5.40 8.38
N PRO A 342 -24.80 5.10 8.14
CA PRO A 342 -25.81 5.13 9.19
C PRO A 342 -25.50 4.12 10.30
N PRO A 343 -26.11 4.24 11.49
CA PRO A 343 -26.00 3.22 12.53
C PRO A 343 -26.42 1.85 11.98
N PHE A 344 -25.61 0.83 12.24
CA PHE A 344 -25.91 -0.53 11.76
C PHE A 344 -27.17 -1.07 12.45
N PRO A 345 -28.16 -1.59 11.71
CA PRO A 345 -29.38 -2.13 12.30
C PRO A 345 -29.10 -3.32 13.22
N ILE A 346 -29.83 -3.40 14.32
CA ILE A 346 -29.83 -4.58 15.18
C ILE A 346 -30.54 -5.76 14.49
N GLY A 347 -30.18 -6.98 14.87
CA GLY A 347 -30.86 -8.21 14.43
C GLY A 347 -30.00 -9.13 13.56
N ASP A 348 -30.62 -10.23 13.13
CA ASP A 348 -29.95 -11.29 12.37
C ASP A 348 -30.06 -11.06 10.86
N TRP A 349 -29.16 -10.23 10.35
CA TRP A 349 -28.95 -10.03 8.92
C TRP A 349 -27.48 -10.26 8.57
N ASN A 350 -27.16 -10.49 7.31
CA ASN A 350 -25.76 -10.55 6.84
C ASN A 350 -25.56 -9.87 5.49
N ASN A 351 -26.64 -9.43 4.84
CA ASN A 351 -26.62 -8.61 3.64
C ASN A 351 -27.40 -7.31 3.89
N GLY A 352 -26.79 -6.18 3.60
CA GLY A 352 -27.40 -4.86 3.75
C GLY A 352 -27.25 -4.04 2.48
N ARG A 353 -28.23 -3.19 2.19
CA ARG A 353 -28.10 -2.17 1.14
C ARG A 353 -28.32 -0.79 1.74
N VAL A 354 -27.38 0.11 1.45
CA VAL A 354 -27.41 1.50 1.88
C VAL A 354 -27.56 2.39 0.65
N ALA A 355 -28.42 3.39 0.76
CA ALA A 355 -28.65 4.37 -0.30
C ALA A 355 -28.91 5.74 0.31
N LYS A 356 -28.76 6.79 -0.51
CA LYS A 356 -29.16 8.14 -0.13
C LYS A 356 -30.67 8.23 -0.05
N ASP A 357 -31.19 8.63 1.11
CA ASP A 357 -32.59 8.96 1.29
C ASP A 357 -32.92 10.21 0.46
N PRO A 358 -33.90 10.16 -0.47
CA PRO A 358 -34.23 11.29 -1.34
C PRO A 358 -34.85 12.47 -0.59
N VAL A 359 -35.41 12.23 0.62
CA VAL A 359 -36.05 13.27 1.44
C VAL A 359 -35.03 13.93 2.35
N THR A 360 -34.21 13.15 3.05
CA THR A 360 -33.26 13.70 4.04
C THR A 360 -31.88 13.98 3.45
N GLY A 361 -31.56 13.42 2.29
CA GLY A 361 -30.25 13.49 1.66
C GLY A 361 -29.16 12.70 2.40
N LYS A 362 -29.51 11.94 3.45
CA LYS A 362 -28.55 11.15 4.25
C LYS A 362 -28.53 9.70 3.81
N ALA A 363 -27.38 9.04 3.96
CA ALA A 363 -27.27 7.61 3.76
C ALA A 363 -28.10 6.84 4.82
N THR A 364 -28.89 5.86 4.38
CA THR A 364 -29.72 5.01 5.24
C THR A 364 -29.73 3.57 4.75
N PHE A 365 -29.90 2.61 5.67
CA PHE A 365 -30.16 1.22 5.29
C PHE A 365 -31.57 1.11 4.71
N ILE A 366 -31.65 0.89 3.41
CA ILE A 366 -32.93 0.72 2.69
C ILE A 366 -33.39 -0.74 2.67
N ARG A 367 -32.47 -1.68 2.91
CA ARG A 367 -32.75 -3.12 3.00
C ARG A 367 -31.71 -3.80 3.88
N THR A 368 -32.18 -4.72 4.71
CA THR A 368 -31.34 -5.71 5.40
C THR A 368 -32.01 -7.05 5.30
N GLU A 369 -31.24 -8.09 5.10
CA GLU A 369 -31.75 -9.44 4.97
C GLU A 369 -30.74 -10.49 5.41
N LYS A 370 -31.25 -11.69 5.66
CA LYS A 370 -30.46 -12.88 5.88
C LYS A 370 -30.38 -13.68 4.59
N VAL A 371 -29.18 -13.79 4.04
CA VAL A 371 -28.89 -14.54 2.81
C VAL A 371 -28.08 -15.79 3.16
N GLN A 372 -28.43 -16.90 2.54
CA GLN A 372 -27.56 -18.08 2.49
C GLN A 372 -26.54 -17.86 1.38
N PHE A 373 -25.37 -17.33 1.73
CA PHE A 373 -24.30 -17.14 0.77
C PHE A 373 -23.64 -18.46 0.37
N PRO A 374 -23.05 -18.55 -0.84
CA PRO A 374 -22.29 -19.72 -1.28
C PRO A 374 -21.15 -20.05 -0.31
N GLU A 375 -20.82 -21.33 -0.25
CA GLU A 375 -19.73 -21.87 0.56
C GLU A 375 -18.94 -22.92 -0.22
N VAL A 376 -17.71 -23.16 0.20
CA VAL A 376 -16.89 -24.28 -0.29
C VAL A 376 -17.54 -25.58 0.18
N LYS A 377 -17.83 -26.46 -0.78
CA LYS A 377 -18.48 -27.77 -0.60
C LYS A 377 -17.48 -28.91 -0.51
N SER A 378 -16.27 -28.73 -1.06
CA SER A 378 -15.19 -29.74 -1.03
C SER A 378 -14.55 -29.86 0.37
N VAL A 379 -15.33 -30.28 1.36
CA VAL A 379 -14.91 -30.40 2.76
C VAL A 379 -14.34 -31.79 3.01
N TRP A 380 -13.03 -31.96 2.81
CA TRP A 380 -12.35 -33.25 2.95
C TRP A 380 -11.44 -33.37 4.17
N TYR A 381 -10.96 -32.24 4.70
CA TYR A 381 -10.18 -32.15 5.93
C TYR A 381 -11.05 -31.80 7.15
N ASN A 382 -10.75 -32.36 8.33
CA ASN A 382 -11.59 -32.20 9.52
C ASN A 382 -11.33 -30.91 10.31
N VAL A 383 -10.19 -30.25 10.09
CA VAL A 383 -9.82 -29.01 10.79
C VAL A 383 -10.54 -27.83 10.16
N LYS A 384 -11.28 -27.07 10.96
CA LYS A 384 -11.94 -25.81 10.61
C LYS A 384 -11.40 -24.70 11.50
N LEU A 385 -11.03 -23.57 10.91
CA LEU A 385 -10.34 -22.46 11.56
C LEU A 385 -11.12 -21.18 11.28
N ASP A 386 -11.44 -20.41 12.32
CA ASP A 386 -12.10 -19.12 12.17
C ASP A 386 -11.10 -18.08 11.63
N GLU A 387 -11.48 -17.31 10.62
CA GLU A 387 -10.63 -16.22 10.08
C GLU A 387 -10.20 -15.20 11.14
N LEU A 388 -10.97 -15.05 12.22
CA LEU A 388 -10.71 -14.08 13.27
C LEU A 388 -9.72 -14.58 14.34
N ASP A 389 -9.39 -15.88 14.36
CA ASP A 389 -8.45 -16.48 15.32
C ASP A 389 -6.97 -16.27 14.92
N PHE A 390 -6.74 -15.67 13.75
CA PHE A 390 -5.41 -15.45 13.20
C PHE A 390 -4.85 -14.06 13.54
N SER A 391 -3.57 -14.03 13.90
CA SER A 391 -2.84 -12.79 14.10
C SER A 391 -2.04 -12.41 12.84
N PRO A 392 -1.93 -11.12 12.49
CA PRO A 392 -1.08 -10.67 11.39
C PRO A 392 0.39 -11.06 11.61
N ASN A 393 1.07 -11.49 10.55
CA ASN A 393 2.52 -11.69 10.55
C ASN A 393 3.24 -10.44 10.00
N PRO A 394 4.48 -10.10 10.41
CA PRO A 394 5.26 -9.01 9.82
C PRO A 394 5.46 -9.12 8.29
N LYS A 395 5.47 -10.35 7.73
CA LYS A 395 5.47 -10.57 6.26
C LYS A 395 4.13 -10.25 5.60
N GLY A 396 3.08 -10.06 6.39
CA GLY A 396 1.87 -9.34 6.04
C GLY A 396 0.95 -9.97 4.98
N ARG A 397 -0.03 -9.16 4.58
CA ARG A 397 -0.99 -9.44 3.51
C ARG A 397 -0.27 -9.38 2.17
N LEU A 398 -0.19 -10.50 1.46
CA LEU A 398 0.44 -10.57 0.14
C LEU A 398 -0.48 -10.02 -0.96
N ARG A 399 -1.80 -10.30 -0.86
CA ARG A 399 -2.86 -9.79 -1.75
C ARG A 399 -4.18 -9.68 -0.97
N GLN A 400 -5.23 -9.10 -1.59
CA GLN A 400 -6.54 -8.95 -0.96
C GLN A 400 -7.07 -10.26 -0.34
N ARG A 401 -6.88 -11.39 -1.06
CA ARG A 401 -7.34 -12.74 -0.72
C ARG A 401 -6.29 -13.63 -0.05
N VAL A 402 -5.04 -13.18 0.09
CA VAL A 402 -3.91 -14.04 0.49
C VAL A 402 -3.10 -13.36 1.58
N HIS A 403 -3.01 -14.01 2.74
CA HIS A 403 -2.41 -13.44 3.94
C HIS A 403 -1.39 -14.41 4.54
N VAL A 404 -0.25 -13.87 5.00
CA VAL A 404 0.64 -14.61 5.90
C VAL A 404 0.24 -14.27 7.32
N VAL A 405 -0.17 -15.29 8.07
CA VAL A 405 -0.74 -15.14 9.42
C VAL A 405 -0.17 -16.16 10.38
N VAL A 406 -0.40 -15.96 11.67
CA VAL A 406 0.00 -16.88 12.73
C VAL A 406 -1.24 -17.34 13.49
N HIS A 407 -1.29 -18.63 13.82
CA HIS A 407 -2.31 -19.21 14.66
C HIS A 407 -1.66 -19.98 15.82
N PRO A 408 -2.09 -19.79 17.08
CA PRO A 408 -1.37 -20.27 18.26
C PRO A 408 -1.19 -21.80 18.31
N THR A 409 -2.11 -22.55 17.69
CA THR A 409 -2.12 -24.03 17.75
C THR A 409 -1.80 -24.72 16.42
N ILE A 410 -1.73 -23.97 15.31
CA ILE A 410 -1.48 -24.55 13.99
C ILE A 410 -0.03 -24.33 13.62
N ASN A 411 0.57 -25.33 12.96
CA ASN A 411 1.97 -25.30 12.54
C ASN A 411 2.97 -24.96 13.66
N GLY A 412 2.64 -25.29 14.92
CA GLY A 412 3.50 -24.97 16.07
C GLY A 412 3.63 -23.47 16.37
N GLY A 413 2.72 -22.63 15.88
CA GLY A 413 2.81 -21.17 16.00
C GLY A 413 3.69 -20.52 14.92
N GLU A 414 4.22 -21.30 13.98
CA GLU A 414 4.92 -20.76 12.82
C GLU A 414 3.94 -20.15 11.80
N PRO A 415 4.42 -19.24 10.93
CA PRO A 415 3.57 -18.63 9.92
C PRO A 415 2.88 -19.65 9.01
N VAL A 416 1.66 -19.33 8.60
CA VAL A 416 0.85 -20.08 7.65
C VAL A 416 0.30 -19.15 6.58
N LEU A 417 -0.07 -19.72 5.43
CA LEU A 417 -0.74 -18.99 4.36
C LEU A 417 -2.25 -19.18 4.50
N MET A 418 -2.99 -18.09 4.65
CA MET A 418 -4.45 -18.07 4.62
C MET A 418 -4.93 -17.53 3.28
N LYS A 419 -5.73 -18.31 2.56
CA LYS A 419 -6.41 -17.89 1.34
C LYS A 419 -7.91 -17.91 1.56
N LEU A 420 -8.58 -16.79 1.29
CA LEU A 420 -10.02 -16.63 1.53
C LEU A 420 -10.73 -15.92 0.38
N ALA A 421 -11.96 -16.34 0.13
CA ALA A 421 -12.94 -15.54 -0.59
C ALA A 421 -13.37 -14.38 0.32
N VAL A 422 -12.98 -13.17 -0.05
CA VAL A 422 -13.42 -11.95 0.62
C VAL A 422 -14.90 -11.72 0.32
N TRP A 423 -15.31 -12.02 -0.93
CA TRP A 423 -16.68 -11.82 -1.39
C TRP A 423 -17.39 -13.13 -1.74
N PRO A 424 -18.74 -13.19 -1.64
CA PRO A 424 -19.48 -14.40 -1.97
C PRO A 424 -19.26 -14.91 -3.41
N TRP A 425 -19.06 -14.03 -4.38
CA TRP A 425 -18.83 -14.42 -5.78
C TRP A 425 -17.45 -15.06 -6.03
N GLU A 426 -16.51 -14.96 -5.09
CA GLU A 426 -15.17 -15.57 -5.20
C GLU A 426 -15.13 -17.03 -4.73
N ILE A 427 -16.23 -17.55 -4.16
CA ILE A 427 -16.28 -18.90 -3.59
C ILE A 427 -16.04 -19.99 -4.64
N SER A 428 -16.42 -19.78 -5.90
CA SER A 428 -16.20 -20.77 -6.97
C SER A 428 -14.71 -21.03 -7.23
N CYS A 429 -13.88 -19.98 -7.15
CA CYS A 429 -12.43 -20.09 -7.23
C CYS A 429 -11.88 -20.89 -6.04
N MET A 430 -12.36 -20.59 -4.82
CA MET A 430 -11.95 -21.32 -3.61
C MET A 430 -12.39 -22.78 -3.62
N GLU A 431 -13.58 -23.08 -4.12
CA GLU A 431 -14.08 -24.45 -4.28
C GLU A 431 -13.17 -25.27 -5.19
N THR A 432 -12.82 -24.69 -6.34
CA THR A 432 -11.96 -25.36 -7.33
C THR A 432 -10.59 -25.68 -6.73
N GLU A 433 -9.94 -24.70 -6.11
CA GLU A 433 -8.62 -24.88 -5.53
C GLU A 433 -8.64 -25.81 -4.31
N THR A 434 -9.67 -25.73 -3.45
CA THR A 434 -9.82 -26.64 -2.29
C THR A 434 -9.99 -28.10 -2.74
N ALA A 435 -10.76 -28.34 -3.81
CA ALA A 435 -10.90 -29.66 -4.41
C ALA A 435 -9.57 -30.18 -4.96
N VAL A 436 -8.74 -29.31 -5.54
CA VAL A 436 -7.40 -29.69 -6.03
C VAL A 436 -6.50 -30.11 -4.87
N TYR A 437 -6.49 -29.37 -3.77
CA TYR A 437 -5.74 -29.76 -2.56
C TYR A 437 -6.14 -31.15 -2.04
N GLN A 438 -7.41 -31.55 -2.19
CA GLN A 438 -7.84 -32.92 -1.89
C GLN A 438 -7.15 -33.94 -2.80
N TRP A 439 -7.07 -33.65 -4.10
CA TRP A 439 -6.55 -34.58 -5.10
C TRP A 439 -5.02 -34.73 -5.02
N ILE A 440 -4.33 -33.66 -4.63
CA ILE A 440 -2.86 -33.63 -4.53
C ILE A 440 -2.34 -33.87 -3.12
N CYS A 441 -3.23 -34.14 -2.14
CA CYS A 441 -2.85 -34.40 -0.75
C CYS A 441 -1.78 -35.49 -0.68
N ASP A 442 -0.68 -35.19 0.02
CA ASP A 442 0.48 -36.07 0.21
C ASP A 442 1.18 -36.52 -1.10
N LYS A 443 1.02 -35.78 -2.21
CA LYS A 443 1.71 -36.04 -3.48
C LYS A 443 2.96 -35.18 -3.70
N GLY A 444 3.26 -34.24 -2.78
CA GLY A 444 4.39 -33.33 -2.89
C GLY A 444 4.31 -32.37 -4.08
N ILE A 445 3.09 -32.04 -4.53
CA ILE A 445 2.84 -31.16 -5.68
C ILE A 445 2.66 -29.71 -5.22
N GLY A 446 1.82 -29.49 -4.22
CA GLY A 446 1.51 -28.19 -3.65
C GLY A 446 1.84 -28.10 -2.16
N PRO A 447 1.64 -26.93 -1.55
CA PRO A 447 1.79 -26.72 -0.12
C PRO A 447 0.94 -27.71 0.69
N LYS A 448 1.41 -28.07 1.88
CA LYS A 448 0.62 -28.84 2.84
C LYS A 448 -0.64 -28.09 3.25
N PHE A 449 -1.80 -28.72 3.05
CA PHE A 449 -3.09 -28.21 3.53
C PHE A 449 -3.20 -28.39 5.05
N LEU A 450 -3.63 -27.34 5.76
CA LEU A 450 -3.68 -27.31 7.23
C LEU A 450 -5.11 -27.21 7.79
N GLY A 451 -6.07 -26.70 7.01
CA GLY A 451 -7.45 -26.59 7.48
C GLY A 451 -8.34 -25.80 6.53
N HIS A 452 -9.65 -25.99 6.68
CA HIS A 452 -10.65 -25.14 6.04
C HIS A 452 -10.82 -23.86 6.84
N LEU A 453 -11.03 -22.75 6.14
CA LEU A 453 -11.26 -21.45 6.77
C LEU A 453 -12.76 -21.13 6.82
N THR A 454 -13.25 -20.75 7.98
CA THR A 454 -14.66 -20.38 8.20
C THR A 454 -14.83 -18.90 8.50
N GLU A 455 -15.99 -18.37 8.09
CA GLU A 455 -16.44 -17.03 8.44
C GLU A 455 -17.14 -17.05 9.82
N GLY A 456 -16.36 -17.00 10.90
CA GLY A 456 -16.83 -17.21 12.28
C GLY A 456 -16.76 -18.68 12.73
N PRO A 457 -16.96 -18.98 14.04
CA PRO A 457 -16.67 -20.29 14.63
C PRO A 457 -17.55 -21.44 14.11
N ASN A 458 -18.77 -21.12 13.67
CA ASN A 458 -19.71 -22.07 13.05
C ASN A 458 -20.19 -21.55 11.70
N GLY A 459 -19.34 -20.77 11.04
CA GLY A 459 -19.63 -20.14 9.77
C GLY A 459 -19.57 -21.11 8.60
N ARG A 460 -19.99 -20.58 7.45
CA ARG A 460 -19.73 -21.21 6.16
C ARG A 460 -18.23 -21.24 5.87
N ILE A 461 -17.80 -22.18 5.05
CA ILE A 461 -16.41 -22.29 4.62
C ILE A 461 -16.17 -21.30 3.48
N ILE A 462 -15.20 -20.41 3.66
CA ILE A 462 -14.87 -19.31 2.74
C ILE A 462 -13.48 -19.47 2.11
N GLY A 463 -12.71 -20.47 2.51
CA GLY A 463 -11.36 -20.66 2.01
C GLY A 463 -10.62 -21.75 2.76
N PHE A 464 -9.29 -21.64 2.82
CA PHE A 464 -8.43 -22.64 3.42
C PHE A 464 -7.10 -22.05 3.90
N VAL A 465 -6.37 -22.85 4.67
CA VAL A 465 -5.05 -22.54 5.22
C VAL A 465 -4.06 -23.59 4.77
N THR A 466 -2.87 -23.17 4.34
CA THR A 466 -1.75 -24.03 3.98
C THR A 466 -0.46 -23.64 4.71
N GLU A 467 0.56 -24.49 4.62
CA GLU A 467 1.90 -24.12 5.09
C GLU A 467 2.40 -22.86 4.37
N TRP A 468 3.11 -22.01 5.13
CA TRP A 468 3.80 -20.89 4.53
C TRP A 468 5.13 -21.36 3.93
N LEU A 469 5.30 -21.11 2.63
CA LEU A 469 6.53 -21.39 1.90
C LEU A 469 7.55 -20.25 2.08
N GLY A 470 8.04 -20.08 3.29
CA GLY A 470 9.04 -19.06 3.62
C GLY A 470 10.36 -19.26 2.87
N GLY A 471 10.91 -18.18 2.30
CA GLY A 471 12.21 -18.21 1.62
C GLY A 471 12.18 -18.79 0.21
N THR A 472 11.00 -19.06 -0.36
CA THR A 472 10.89 -19.45 -1.76
C THR A 472 10.90 -18.25 -2.70
N ARG A 473 11.45 -18.44 -3.89
CA ARG A 473 11.38 -17.47 -5.00
C ARG A 473 10.49 -18.00 -6.12
N SER A 474 9.92 -17.11 -6.94
CA SER A 474 9.31 -17.53 -8.20
C SER A 474 10.35 -18.20 -9.10
N SER A 475 9.90 -19.18 -9.86
CA SER A 475 10.72 -19.82 -10.88
C SER A 475 11.18 -18.81 -11.95
N GLY A 476 12.31 -19.12 -12.57
CA GLY A 476 12.78 -18.49 -13.79
C GLY A 476 13.21 -19.54 -14.82
N PRO A 477 13.74 -19.12 -15.97
CA PRO A 477 14.11 -20.04 -17.06
C PRO A 477 15.12 -21.14 -16.66
N ARG A 478 15.94 -20.89 -15.63
CA ARG A 478 16.91 -21.85 -15.08
C ARG A 478 16.25 -23.01 -14.34
N ASP A 479 15.04 -22.83 -13.85
CA ASP A 479 14.31 -23.82 -13.04
C ASP A 479 13.40 -24.71 -13.91
N LEU A 480 13.53 -24.64 -15.23
CA LEU A 480 12.64 -25.32 -16.18
C LEU A 480 12.54 -26.83 -15.93
N ASP A 481 13.65 -27.50 -15.58
CA ASP A 481 13.63 -28.94 -15.29
C ASP A 481 12.81 -29.26 -14.03
N GLY A 482 12.99 -28.46 -12.96
CA GLY A 482 12.19 -28.57 -11.73
C GLY A 482 10.71 -28.29 -11.99
N CYS A 483 10.40 -27.26 -12.78
CA CYS A 483 9.03 -26.93 -13.17
C CYS A 483 8.38 -28.04 -13.99
N LYS A 484 9.11 -28.65 -14.93
CA LYS A 484 8.65 -29.82 -15.70
C LYS A 484 8.37 -31.01 -14.80
N LYS A 485 9.26 -31.31 -13.85
CA LYS A 485 9.07 -32.39 -12.87
C LYS A 485 7.83 -32.13 -12.01
N ALA A 486 7.64 -30.91 -11.51
CA ALA A 486 6.47 -30.53 -10.73
C ALA A 486 5.16 -30.65 -11.53
N LEU A 487 5.13 -30.10 -12.74
CA LEU A 487 3.97 -30.17 -13.63
C LEU A 487 3.66 -31.61 -14.07
N ALA A 488 4.68 -32.42 -14.36
CA ALA A 488 4.51 -33.82 -14.73
C ALA A 488 3.85 -34.64 -13.60
N ARG A 489 4.19 -34.38 -12.34
CA ARG A 489 3.53 -35.01 -11.19
C ARG A 489 2.03 -34.69 -11.14
N LEU A 490 1.65 -33.45 -11.48
CA LEU A 490 0.24 -33.06 -11.60
C LEU A 490 -0.44 -33.76 -12.79
N HIS A 491 0.21 -33.79 -13.96
CA HIS A 491 -0.32 -34.42 -15.18
C HIS A 491 -0.50 -35.93 -15.04
N GLN A 492 0.35 -36.61 -14.26
CA GLN A 492 0.20 -38.04 -13.95
C GLN A 492 -1.12 -38.36 -13.23
N LEU A 493 -1.73 -37.37 -12.57
CA LEU A 493 -3.05 -37.49 -11.95
C LEU A 493 -4.21 -37.17 -12.92
N GLY A 494 -3.91 -36.90 -14.19
CA GLY A 494 -4.90 -36.46 -15.19
C GLY A 494 -5.36 -35.01 -14.98
N ILE A 495 -4.60 -34.20 -14.26
CA ILE A 495 -4.97 -32.84 -13.87
C ILE A 495 -4.18 -31.83 -14.71
N LYS A 496 -4.88 -30.85 -15.30
CA LYS A 496 -4.32 -29.70 -16.00
C LYS A 496 -4.31 -28.48 -15.09
N HIS A 497 -3.18 -27.78 -14.96
CA HIS A 497 -3.09 -26.62 -14.07
C HIS A 497 -3.93 -25.44 -14.55
N GLY A 498 -3.89 -25.13 -15.84
CA GLY A 498 -4.66 -24.06 -16.49
C GLY A 498 -3.99 -22.68 -16.52
N ASP A 499 -3.02 -22.43 -15.63
CA ASP A 499 -2.30 -21.16 -15.49
C ASP A 499 -0.84 -21.39 -15.07
N ILE A 500 -0.01 -21.74 -16.06
CA ILE A 500 1.38 -22.17 -15.87
C ILE A 500 2.39 -21.00 -15.93
N ASN A 501 2.02 -19.82 -15.41
CA ASN A 501 2.94 -18.68 -15.34
C ASN A 501 4.03 -18.88 -14.27
N ARG A 502 5.17 -18.20 -14.41
CA ARG A 502 6.34 -18.34 -13.51
C ARG A 502 6.08 -18.07 -12.03
N HIS A 503 5.06 -17.29 -11.69
CA HIS A 503 4.72 -16.95 -10.30
C HIS A 503 3.98 -18.08 -9.59
N ASN A 504 3.39 -19.02 -10.33
CA ASN A 504 2.69 -20.19 -9.79
C ASN A 504 3.61 -21.39 -9.52
N PHE A 505 4.90 -21.25 -9.83
CA PHE A 505 5.94 -22.23 -9.51
C PHE A 505 6.90 -21.60 -8.50
N LEU A 506 6.91 -22.12 -7.28
CA LEU A 506 7.78 -21.65 -6.21
C LEU A 506 8.96 -22.60 -6.03
N VAL A 507 10.16 -22.03 -6.04
CA VAL A 507 11.42 -22.74 -5.87
C VAL A 507 11.86 -22.63 -4.42
N ARG A 508 12.02 -23.78 -3.76
CA ARG A 508 12.59 -23.90 -2.41
C ARG A 508 14.08 -24.19 -2.54
N GLU A 509 14.90 -23.19 -2.22
CA GLU A 509 16.37 -23.33 -2.28
C GLU A 509 16.84 -24.33 -1.22
N GLY A 510 17.36 -25.47 -1.69
CA GLY A 510 17.85 -26.53 -0.82
C GLY A 510 19.26 -26.20 -0.33
N GLY A 511 19.49 -26.30 0.98
CA GLY A 511 20.83 -26.23 1.58
C GLY A 511 21.72 -27.44 1.25
N GLY A 512 21.88 -27.79 -0.04
CA GLY A 512 22.71 -28.89 -0.53
C GLY A 512 22.01 -29.98 -1.36
N HIS A 513 20.71 -29.86 -1.67
CA HIS A 513 19.94 -30.78 -2.51
C HIS A 513 19.38 -30.08 -3.76
N GLU A 514 18.95 -30.85 -4.77
CA GLU A 514 18.24 -30.30 -5.94
C GLU A 514 17.09 -29.39 -5.48
N ASP A 515 17.00 -28.20 -6.08
CA ASP A 515 15.94 -27.23 -5.79
C ASP A 515 14.56 -27.86 -6.00
N GLU A 516 13.71 -27.82 -4.98
CA GLU A 516 12.36 -28.37 -5.05
C GLU A 516 11.39 -27.32 -5.59
N VAL A 517 10.61 -27.69 -6.60
CA VAL A 517 9.57 -26.83 -7.18
C VAL A 517 8.19 -27.26 -6.72
N VAL A 518 7.43 -26.31 -6.17
CA VAL A 518 6.07 -26.48 -5.65
C VAL A 518 5.10 -25.65 -6.49
N LEU A 519 3.95 -26.23 -6.84
CA LEU A 519 2.87 -25.57 -7.58
C LEU A 519 1.89 -24.90 -6.61
N ILE A 520 1.41 -23.71 -6.98
CA ILE A 520 0.39 -22.96 -6.24
C ILE A 520 -0.65 -22.38 -7.21
N ASP A 521 -1.73 -21.84 -6.65
CA ASP A 521 -2.80 -21.14 -7.38
C ASP A 521 -3.57 -22.02 -8.38
N PHE A 522 -4.32 -22.99 -7.84
CA PHE A 522 -5.07 -23.96 -8.62
C PHE A 522 -6.49 -23.49 -9.01
N GLU A 523 -6.76 -22.18 -9.00
CA GLU A 523 -8.11 -21.62 -9.28
C GLU A 523 -8.62 -21.94 -10.69
N THR A 524 -7.72 -22.18 -11.65
CA THR A 524 -8.06 -22.49 -13.06
C THR A 524 -7.93 -23.98 -13.41
N THR A 525 -7.57 -24.81 -12.42
CA THR A 525 -7.23 -26.21 -12.59
C THR A 525 -8.44 -27.07 -12.95
N LYS A 526 -8.23 -28.02 -13.86
CA LYS A 526 -9.26 -28.95 -14.31
C LYS A 526 -8.75 -30.37 -14.25
N ARG A 527 -9.57 -31.27 -13.72
CA ARG A 527 -9.29 -32.71 -13.63
C ARG A 527 -9.83 -33.45 -14.85
N ASP A 528 -9.35 -34.68 -15.03
CA ASP A 528 -9.77 -35.64 -16.07
C ASP A 528 -9.64 -35.06 -17.49
N ARG A 529 -8.54 -34.33 -17.74
CA ARG A 529 -8.27 -33.75 -19.07
C ARG A 529 -7.66 -34.78 -20.01
N PRO A 530 -7.96 -34.70 -21.32
CA PRO A 530 -7.32 -35.53 -22.32
C PRO A 530 -5.80 -35.36 -22.29
N HIS A 531 -5.06 -36.46 -22.49
CA HIS A 531 -3.59 -36.45 -22.48
C HIS A 531 -3.01 -35.41 -23.45
N ALA A 532 -3.64 -35.19 -24.61
CA ALA A 532 -3.22 -34.17 -25.57
C ALA A 532 -3.18 -32.75 -24.97
N GLU A 533 -4.13 -32.39 -24.10
CA GLU A 533 -4.14 -31.07 -23.48
C GLU A 533 -3.07 -30.90 -22.39
N LEU A 534 -2.70 -32.00 -21.73
CA LEU A 534 -1.62 -32.02 -20.74
C LEU A 534 -0.27 -31.87 -21.46
N GLU A 535 -0.09 -32.58 -22.58
CA GLU A 535 1.09 -32.42 -23.44
C GLU A 535 1.23 -31.01 -24.00
N ASP A 536 0.11 -30.38 -24.40
CA ASP A 536 0.13 -29.00 -24.88
C ASP A 536 0.49 -28.01 -23.77
N GLU A 537 -0.02 -28.20 -22.54
CA GLU A 537 0.38 -27.42 -21.36
C GLU A 537 1.87 -27.62 -21.04
N MET A 538 2.38 -28.86 -21.11
CA MET A 538 3.80 -29.18 -20.89
C MET A 538 4.71 -28.51 -21.94
N LYS A 539 4.29 -28.47 -23.21
CA LYS A 539 5.04 -27.79 -24.29
C LYS A 539 5.07 -26.28 -24.11
N ALA A 540 3.97 -25.69 -23.65
CA ALA A 540 3.85 -24.24 -23.43
C ALA A 540 4.71 -23.75 -22.24
N LEU A 541 5.02 -24.61 -21.27
CA LEU A 541 5.72 -24.27 -20.03
C LEU A 541 6.97 -23.41 -20.24
N LYS A 542 7.84 -23.77 -21.20
CA LYS A 542 9.08 -23.00 -21.42
C LYS A 542 8.78 -21.54 -21.77
N THR A 543 7.85 -21.32 -22.69
CA THR A 543 7.46 -19.97 -23.11
C THR A 543 6.75 -19.22 -21.98
N SER A 544 5.90 -19.89 -21.20
CA SER A 544 5.22 -19.28 -20.05
C SER A 544 6.17 -18.85 -18.93
N LEU A 545 7.30 -19.55 -18.74
CA LEU A 545 8.34 -19.15 -17.78
C LEU A 545 9.21 -17.96 -18.25
N GLU A 546 9.35 -17.81 -19.57
CA GLU A 546 10.11 -16.71 -20.19
C GLU A 546 9.28 -15.43 -20.34
N SER A 547 7.96 -15.53 -20.26
CA SER A 547 7.04 -14.39 -20.33
C SER A 547 7.27 -13.42 -19.17
N THR A 548 7.34 -12.12 -19.50
CA THR A 548 7.31 -11.02 -18.52
C THR A 548 5.90 -10.58 -18.16
N ASP A 549 4.89 -11.08 -18.89
CA ASP A 549 3.49 -10.74 -18.66
C ASP A 549 2.95 -11.57 -17.49
N ALA A 550 2.39 -10.87 -16.50
CA ALA A 550 1.76 -11.41 -15.30
C ALA A 550 0.25 -11.21 -15.33
#